data_AF-A0A538PZJ7-F1
#
_entry.id   AF-A0A538PZJ7-F1
#
_cell.length_a   1.000
_cell.length_b   1.000
_cell.length_c   1.000
_cell.angle_alpha   90.00
_cell.angle_beta   90.00
_cell.angle_gamma   90.00
#
_symmetry.space_group_name_H-M   'P 1'
#
loop_
_entity.id
_entity.type
_entity.pdbx_description
1 polymer ?
#
loop_
_entity_poly.entity_id
_entity_poly.type
_entity_poly.pdbx_seq_one_letter_code
_entity_poly.pdbx_strand_id
1 'polypeptide(L)'
;MNMQDMEGYKELMDKMLDTLPAEQVLSHYAPEQRLAGLPPEQRLAGLPPEQRLAGLPPEQRLAGLDRDHQALALPVEVLRLLPEAYLRSLSPEVEAEIRRRLRQNGR
;
A
#
# COMPACT_ATOMS: atom_id res chain seq x y z
N MET A 1 47.76 -13.93 9.30
CA MET A 1 47.12 -12.60 9.16
C MET A 1 46.07 -12.76 8.07
N ASN A 2 44.78 -12.66 8.39
CA ASN A 2 43.76 -12.71 7.35
C ASN A 2 43.76 -11.38 6.59
N MET A 3 43.54 -11.44 5.28
CA MET A 3 43.48 -10.26 4.41
C MET A 3 42.38 -9.27 4.82
N GLN A 4 41.38 -9.76 5.57
CA GLN A 4 40.24 -9.02 6.10
C GLN A 4 40.60 -8.14 7.33
N ASP A 5 41.72 -8.41 8.01
CA ASP A 5 42.19 -7.65 9.17
C ASP A 5 43.19 -6.54 8.80
N MET A 6 43.48 -6.34 7.50
CA MET A 6 44.34 -5.26 7.05
C MET A 6 43.62 -3.91 7.13
N GLU A 7 44.28 -2.95 7.78
CA GLU A 7 43.84 -1.55 7.81
C GLU A 7 43.65 -1.06 6.36
N GLY A 8 42.43 -0.62 6.02
CA GLY A 8 42.06 -0.20 4.65
C GLY A 8 41.33 -1.25 3.79
N TYR A 9 41.21 -2.52 4.22
CA TYR A 9 40.42 -3.53 3.48
C TYR A 9 38.95 -3.11 3.31
N LYS A 10 38.36 -2.55 4.37
CA LYS A 10 36.98 -2.03 4.35
C LYS A 10 36.81 -0.86 3.37
N GLU A 11 37.74 0.09 3.35
CA GLU A 11 37.68 1.25 2.44
C GLU A 11 37.86 0.83 0.98
N LEU A 12 38.71 -0.16 0.72
CA LEU A 12 38.88 -0.73 -0.61
C LEU A 12 37.60 -1.43 -1.08
N MET A 13 36.96 -2.23 -0.22
CA MET A 13 35.67 -2.86 -0.52
C MET A 13 34.56 -1.83 -0.75
N ASP A 14 34.52 -0.74 0.02
CA ASP A 14 33.52 0.32 -0.12
C ASP A 14 33.66 1.05 -1.46
N LYS A 15 34.89 1.40 -1.88
CA LYS A 15 35.17 1.96 -3.21
C LYS A 15 34.83 1.01 -4.35
N MET A 16 35.04 -0.30 -4.15
CA MET A 16 34.64 -1.30 -5.14
C MET A 16 33.12 -1.41 -5.25
N LEU A 17 32.39 -1.29 -4.13
CA LEU A 17 30.92 -1.28 -4.15
C LEU A 17 30.35 -0.02 -4.81
N ASP A 18 30.96 1.15 -4.58
CA ASP A 18 30.54 2.43 -5.18
C ASP A 18 30.71 2.47 -6.70
N THR A 19 31.69 1.72 -7.22
CA THR A 19 31.94 1.61 -8.67
C THR A 19 31.08 0.57 -9.38
N LEU A 20 30.38 -0.30 -8.65
CA LEU A 20 29.50 -1.32 -9.23
C LEU A 20 28.08 -0.79 -9.42
N PRO A 21 27.40 -1.19 -10.52
CA PRO A 21 26.00 -0.84 -10.70
C PRO A 21 25.14 -1.52 -9.64
N ALA A 22 24.20 -0.76 -9.05
CA ALA A 22 23.32 -1.24 -7.99
C ALA A 22 22.57 -2.53 -8.38
N GLU A 23 22.21 -2.69 -9.65
CA GLU A 23 21.51 -3.88 -10.16
C GLU A 23 22.34 -5.16 -10.04
N GLN A 24 23.66 -5.10 -10.26
CA GLN A 24 24.55 -6.25 -10.06
C GLN A 24 24.72 -6.57 -8.59
N VAL A 25 24.92 -5.56 -7.74
CA VAL A 25 25.06 -5.76 -6.30
C VAL A 25 23.80 -6.41 -5.73
N LEU A 26 22.62 -5.87 -6.08
CA LEU A 26 21.33 -6.38 -5.62
C LEU A 26 21.05 -7.78 -6.16
N SER A 27 21.53 -8.14 -7.36
CA SER A 27 21.33 -9.48 -7.95
C SER A 27 21.85 -10.63 -7.08
N HIS A 28 22.82 -10.37 -6.21
CA HIS A 28 23.35 -11.36 -5.25
C HIS A 28 22.46 -11.56 -4.01
N TYR A 29 21.49 -10.69 -3.76
CA TYR A 29 20.57 -10.76 -2.62
C TYR A 29 19.21 -11.29 -3.04
N ALA A 30 18.58 -12.08 -2.16
CA ALA A 30 17.18 -12.44 -2.29
C ALA A 30 16.28 -11.18 -2.22
N PRO A 31 15.10 -11.17 -2.86
CA PRO A 31 14.20 -10.01 -2.87
C PRO A 31 13.84 -9.52 -1.45
N GLU A 32 13.63 -10.43 -0.50
CA GLU A 32 13.34 -10.10 0.89
C GLU A 32 14.50 -9.38 1.58
N GLN A 33 15.75 -9.73 1.24
CA GLN A 33 16.95 -9.09 1.78
C GLN A 33 17.20 -7.72 1.15
N ARG A 34 16.86 -7.52 -0.13
CA ARG A 34 16.94 -6.20 -0.78
C ARG A 34 16.00 -5.19 -0.15
N LEU A 35 14.86 -5.65 0.34
CA LEU A 35 13.85 -4.83 1.02
C LEU A 35 14.05 -4.77 2.53
N ALA A 36 14.95 -5.59 3.09
CA ALA A 36 15.27 -5.59 4.51
C ALA A 36 15.92 -4.25 4.90
N GLY A 37 15.38 -3.59 5.92
CA GLY A 37 15.82 -2.26 6.35
C GLY A 37 15.05 -1.09 5.73
N LEU A 38 14.31 -1.30 4.63
CA LEU A 38 13.41 -0.27 4.10
C LEU A 38 12.10 -0.23 4.89
N PRO A 39 11.58 0.97 5.23
CA PRO A 39 10.24 1.11 5.78
C PRO A 39 9.18 0.67 4.75
N PRO A 40 8.02 0.18 5.18
CA PRO A 40 6.98 -0.33 4.28
C PRO A 40 6.54 0.69 3.22
N GLU A 41 6.52 1.98 3.57
CA GLU A 41 6.21 3.07 2.65
C GLU A 41 7.18 3.15 1.46
N GLN A 42 8.47 2.93 1.71
CA GLN A 42 9.49 2.91 0.66
C GLN A 42 9.52 1.61 -0.13
N ARG A 43 9.13 0.47 0.48
CA ARG A 43 8.97 -0.79 -0.26
C ARG A 43 7.83 -0.72 -1.27
N LEU A 44 6.78 0.03 -0.94
CA LEU A 44 5.63 0.24 -1.81
C LEU A 44 5.78 1.46 -2.73
N ALA A 45 6.82 2.29 -2.51
CA ALA A 45 7.13 3.42 -3.38
C ALA A 45 7.49 2.91 -4.78
N GLY A 46 6.75 3.37 -5.80
CA GLY A 46 6.88 2.88 -7.18
C GLY A 46 5.83 1.85 -7.60
N LEU A 47 5.13 1.20 -6.66
CA LEU A 47 3.98 0.35 -7.02
C LEU A 47 2.72 1.19 -7.23
N PRO A 48 1.92 0.92 -8.27
CA PRO A 48 0.60 1.54 -8.43
C PRO A 48 -0.33 1.09 -7.30
N PRO A 49 -1.34 1.90 -6.91
CA PRO A 49 -2.23 1.62 -5.79
C PRO A 49 -2.95 0.28 -5.91
N GLU A 50 -3.29 -0.14 -7.12
CA GLU A 50 -3.92 -1.45 -7.40
C GLU A 50 -3.01 -2.63 -6.98
N GLN A 51 -1.70 -2.55 -7.25
CA GLN A 51 -0.74 -3.58 -6.85
C GLN A 51 -0.45 -3.56 -5.35
N ARG A 52 -0.54 -2.39 -4.70
CA ARG A 52 -0.44 -2.28 -3.24
C ARG A 52 -1.62 -2.97 -2.54
N LEU A 53 -2.82 -2.82 -3.10
CA LEU A 53 -4.05 -3.42 -2.55
C LEU A 53 -4.23 -4.90 -2.93
N ALA A 54 -3.57 -5.38 -3.99
CA ALA A 54 -3.66 -6.76 -4.45
C ALA A 54 -3.17 -7.78 -3.39
N GLY A 55 -2.17 -7.41 -2.59
CA GLY A 55 -1.67 -8.24 -1.49
C GLY A 55 -2.50 -8.21 -0.22
N LEU A 56 -3.51 -7.33 -0.13
CA LEU A 56 -4.37 -7.19 1.05
C LEU A 56 -5.70 -7.92 0.85
N PRO A 57 -6.20 -8.63 1.89
CA PRO A 57 -7.55 -9.16 1.88
C PRO A 57 -8.57 -8.00 1.79
N PRO A 58 -9.74 -8.21 1.16
CA PRO A 58 -10.71 -7.16 0.89
C PRO A 58 -11.15 -6.42 2.16
N GLU A 59 -11.26 -7.12 3.29
CA GLU A 59 -11.61 -6.54 4.60
C GLU A 59 -10.56 -5.54 5.10
N GLN A 60 -9.28 -5.77 4.82
CA GLN A 60 -8.20 -4.87 5.22
C GLN A 60 -8.01 -3.68 4.28
N ARG A 61 -8.56 -3.72 3.06
CA ARG A 61 -8.48 -2.58 2.13
C ARG A 61 -9.24 -1.35 2.64
N LEU A 62 -10.30 -1.57 3.42
CA LEU A 62 -11.16 -0.51 3.96
C LEU A 62 -10.91 -0.25 5.45
N ALA A 63 -10.05 -1.03 6.11
CA ALA A 63 -9.84 -0.97 7.57
C ALA A 63 -9.25 0.36 8.08
N GLY A 64 -8.71 1.20 7.19
CA GLY A 64 -8.21 2.55 7.53
C GLY A 64 -9.15 3.69 7.13
N LEU A 65 -10.30 3.40 6.52
CA LEU A 65 -11.26 4.42 6.10
C LEU A 65 -12.28 4.69 7.22
N ASP A 66 -12.70 5.94 7.36
CA ASP A 66 -13.82 6.28 8.22
C ASP A 66 -15.14 5.69 7.66
N ARG A 67 -16.16 5.53 8.51
CA ARG A 67 -17.47 4.97 8.17
C ARG A 67 -18.07 5.61 6.91
N ASP A 68 -17.93 6.93 6.77
CA ASP A 68 -18.43 7.67 5.60
C ASP A 68 -17.77 7.21 4.29
N HIS A 69 -16.44 7.11 4.31
CA HIS A 69 -15.66 6.67 3.15
C HIS A 69 -15.88 5.18 2.85
N GLN A 70 -16.06 4.35 3.88
CA GLN A 70 -16.44 2.95 3.70
C GLN A 70 -17.80 2.85 3.03
N ALA A 71 -18.80 3.65 3.44
CA ALA A 71 -20.12 3.65 2.84
C ALA A 71 -20.08 4.06 1.36
N LEU A 72 -19.25 5.03 0.99
CA LEU A 72 -19.04 5.41 -0.42
C LEU A 72 -18.37 4.30 -1.24
N ALA A 73 -17.53 3.48 -0.63
CA ALA A 73 -16.89 2.34 -1.30
C ALA A 73 -17.87 1.16 -1.55
N LEU A 74 -19.02 1.13 -0.88
CA LEU A 74 -19.99 0.05 -1.04
C LEU A 74 -20.69 0.10 -2.42
N PRO A 75 -21.01 -1.08 -2.98
CA PRO A 75 -21.81 -1.18 -4.20
C PRO A 75 -23.28 -0.83 -3.92
N VAL A 76 -24.01 -0.41 -4.96
CA VAL A 76 -25.37 0.13 -4.79
C VAL A 76 -26.34 -0.93 -4.24
N GLU A 77 -26.10 -2.18 -4.58
CA GLU A 77 -26.90 -3.34 -4.19
C GLU A 77 -26.86 -3.51 -2.68
N VAL A 78 -25.67 -3.37 -2.09
CA VAL A 78 -25.49 -3.42 -0.63
C VAL A 78 -26.09 -2.17 0.01
N LEU A 79 -25.88 -0.99 -0.57
CA LEU A 79 -26.44 0.26 -0.06
C LEU A 79 -27.98 0.23 0.01
N ARG A 80 -28.65 -0.49 -0.89
CA ARG A 80 -30.12 -0.70 -0.86
C ARG A 80 -30.59 -1.59 0.29
N LEU A 81 -29.74 -2.50 0.76
CA LEU A 81 -30.04 -3.41 1.87
C LEU A 81 -29.75 -2.78 3.24
N LEU A 82 -29.02 -1.65 3.27
CA LEU A 82 -28.69 -0.98 4.52
C LEU A 82 -29.93 -0.30 5.14
N PRO A 83 -30.08 -0.32 6.47
CA PRO A 83 -31.16 0.40 7.15
C PRO A 83 -31.07 1.91 6.91
N GLU A 84 -32.23 2.58 6.77
CA GLU A 84 -32.26 4.05 6.65
C GLU A 84 -31.64 4.76 7.86
N ALA A 85 -31.73 4.15 9.05
CA ALA A 85 -31.09 4.67 10.26
C ALA A 85 -29.56 4.71 10.13
N TYR A 86 -28.95 3.75 9.41
CA TYR A 86 -27.52 3.78 9.13
C TYR A 86 -27.17 4.92 8.19
N LEU A 87 -27.94 5.12 7.11
CA LEU A 87 -27.72 6.20 6.14
C LEU A 87 -27.81 7.59 6.79
N ARG A 88 -28.75 7.78 7.71
CA ARG A 88 -28.90 9.03 8.48
C ARG A 88 -27.82 9.23 9.55
N SER A 89 -27.07 8.19 9.89
CA SER A 89 -25.95 8.29 10.83
C SER A 89 -24.65 8.76 10.17
N LEU A 90 -24.62 8.78 8.83
CA LEU A 90 -23.51 9.29 8.03
C LEU A 90 -23.57 10.81 7.93
N SER A 91 -22.47 11.43 7.50
CA SER A 91 -22.46 12.87 7.24
C SER A 91 -23.47 13.26 6.13
N PRO A 92 -24.06 14.47 6.18
CA PRO A 92 -25.11 14.89 5.24
C PRO A 92 -24.65 14.88 3.77
N GLU A 93 -23.37 15.17 3.52
CA GLU A 93 -22.77 15.13 2.18
C GLU A 93 -22.74 13.68 1.63
N VAL A 94 -22.34 12.73 2.48
CA VAL A 94 -22.23 11.31 2.14
C VAL A 94 -23.61 10.68 1.95
N GLU A 95 -24.55 11.00 2.84
CA GLU A 95 -25.95 10.58 2.71
C GLU A 95 -26.54 11.07 1.38
N ALA A 96 -26.34 12.34 1.03
CA ALA A 96 -26.84 12.91 -0.21
C ALA A 96 -26.26 12.22 -1.44
N GLU A 97 -24.96 11.91 -1.43
CA GLU A 97 -24.29 11.21 -2.52
C GLU A 97 -24.77 9.75 -2.64
N ILE A 98 -24.91 9.03 -1.53
CA ILE A 98 -25.45 7.67 -1.52
C ILE A 98 -26.89 7.67 -2.07
N ARG A 99 -27.73 8.61 -1.63
CA ARG A 99 -29.10 8.77 -2.15
C ARG A 99 -29.11 9.09 -3.64
N ARG A 100 -28.15 9.90 -4.12
CA ARG A 100 -27.99 10.21 -5.55
C ARG A 100 -27.67 8.93 -6.34
N ARG A 101 -26.71 8.14 -5.88
CA ARG A 101 -26.34 6.84 -6.49
C ARG A 101 -27.51 5.85 -6.51
N LEU A 102 -28.25 5.75 -5.41
CA LEU A 102 -29.43 4.89 -5.30
C LEU A 102 -30.51 5.24 -6.34
N ARG A 103 -30.74 6.55 -6.58
CA ARG A 103 -31.68 7.04 -7.59
C ARG A 103 -31.19 6.81 -9.02
N GLN A 104 -29.90 7.00 -9.29
CA GLN A 104 -29.33 6.85 -10.63
C GLN A 104 -29.29 5.39 -11.09
N ASN A 105 -29.03 4.46 -10.17
CA ASN A 105 -28.91 3.03 -10.50
C ASN A 105 -30.26 2.27 -10.44
N GLY A 106 -31.36 2.98 -10.18
CA GLY A 106 -32.73 2.44 -10.14
C GLY A 106 -33.53 2.70 -11.42
N ARG A 107 -32.86 3.15 -12.49
CA ARG A 107 -33.43 3.48 -13.80
C ARG A 107 -32.83 2.55 -14.85
#